data_AF-A0A7D5HJD4-F1
#
_entry.id   AF-A0A7D5HJD4-F1
#
_cell.length_a   1.000
_cell.length_b   1.000
_cell.length_c   1.000
_cell.angle_alpha   90.00
_cell.angle_beta   90.00
_cell.angle_gamma   90.00
#
_symmetry.space_group_name_H-M   'P 1'
#
loop_
_entity.id
_entity.type
_entity.pdbx_description
1 polymer ?
#
loop_
_entity_poly.entity_id
_entity_poly.type
_entity_poly.pdbx_seq_one_letter_code
_entity_poly.pdbx_strand_id
1 'polypeptide(L)'
;MKFNGDLNELMQKLGSLAVVGEWRVVNRNQHQFRAKSKAIMNWFPSTGTVSFQGPTQAANLMRELVSQILFGGGPAHSPTETETRAEATADLARTMPGERGYFLDGTYADSEIVIGLVGAVGTDLDEVVRVVGDRLRAFRYACESIRISTDIISPLAPVEQTSSEYDRISGFMAAGNALRKRTEDKAVLALGVALKVNQFRSGQEPGRRAFVVKSLKHPEVVQRLRSIYSDGFFLLGVHADHARRSNFLIRERGMTDEQASRLIEKDADESDPFGQHTRDTYHLSDFFINHNGHSDSLKNQIWRVLDLLFGKPYVTPTFDEYAMFMAFSAALRSADLSRQVGAVLTQHGSIVATGANDVPKAHGGLYWPEIDPATHCANDAKDGRDYMRGEDSNVVQKKAIIDSILAAIPEHLHSQVAPIIRSSRIRDITEYGRVVHAEMEALLAGARAGVGTVGGELYCTTFPCHNCAKHIIAAGVKRVVYVEPYPKSKALEFHSDSISLERDGTNVVFEPFIGVGPRSFFNLFSTSLGSGYPIKRKTSDGQIVDWCESDAKLRTQLLPCSYMEREDLAAALLATYLEEKADEQ
;
A
#
# COMPACT_ATOMS: atom_id res chain seq x y z
N MET A 1 -14.36 33.87 -23.34
CA MET A 1 -15.11 35.14 -23.21
C MET A 1 -14.22 36.18 -22.56
N LYS A 2 -14.54 37.49 -22.61
CA LYS A 2 -13.72 38.53 -21.97
C LYS A 2 -14.57 39.51 -21.16
N PHE A 3 -14.24 39.69 -19.89
CA PHE A 3 -14.82 40.68 -18.99
C PHE A 3 -13.69 41.59 -18.46
N ASN A 4 -13.79 42.88 -18.78
CA ASN A 4 -12.76 43.89 -18.50
C ASN A 4 -13.16 44.81 -17.33
N GLY A 5 -13.58 44.21 -16.21
CA GLY A 5 -13.88 44.92 -14.96
C GLY A 5 -13.03 44.40 -13.79
N ASP A 6 -13.42 44.72 -12.56
CA ASP A 6 -12.80 44.14 -11.37
C ASP A 6 -13.58 42.93 -10.81
N LEU A 7 -13.01 42.26 -9.80
CA LEU A 7 -13.64 41.09 -9.20
C LEU A 7 -14.98 41.40 -8.56
N ASN A 8 -15.11 42.55 -7.89
CA ASN A 8 -16.33 42.92 -7.18
C ASN A 8 -17.46 43.20 -8.18
N GLU A 9 -17.15 43.89 -9.29
CA GLU A 9 -18.09 44.11 -10.39
C GLU A 9 -18.54 42.78 -11.01
N LEU A 10 -17.61 41.84 -11.22
CA LEU A 10 -17.93 40.52 -11.75
C LEU A 10 -18.83 39.72 -10.81
N MET A 11 -18.51 39.71 -9.51
CA MET A 11 -19.29 39.04 -8.47
C MET A 11 -20.68 39.67 -8.31
N GLN A 12 -20.79 40.99 -8.40
CA GLN A 12 -22.06 41.70 -8.31
C GLN A 12 -22.95 41.37 -9.51
N LYS A 13 -22.40 41.40 -10.73
CA LYS A 13 -23.16 41.04 -11.95
C LYS A 13 -23.62 39.58 -11.91
N LEU A 14 -22.78 38.68 -11.42
CA LEU A 14 -23.09 37.26 -11.29
C LEU A 14 -23.73 36.90 -9.94
N GLY A 15 -24.26 37.88 -9.19
CA GLY A 15 -24.84 37.65 -7.86
C GLY A 15 -26.00 36.66 -7.86
N SER A 16 -26.76 36.57 -8.96
CA SER A 16 -27.84 35.59 -9.14
C SER A 16 -27.35 34.13 -9.17
N LEU A 17 -26.07 33.89 -9.46
CA LEU A 17 -25.46 32.57 -9.45
C LEU A 17 -25.04 32.12 -8.04
N ALA A 18 -24.99 33.01 -7.05
CA ALA A 18 -24.52 32.67 -5.70
C ALA A 18 -25.33 31.53 -5.03
N VAL A 19 -26.58 31.30 -5.46
CA VAL A 19 -27.41 30.20 -4.96
C VAL A 19 -27.01 28.81 -5.49
N VAL A 20 -26.29 28.76 -6.62
CA VAL A 20 -25.89 27.52 -7.29
C VAL A 20 -24.42 27.20 -7.17
N GLY A 21 -23.62 28.04 -6.53
CA GLY A 21 -22.18 27.84 -6.43
C GLY A 21 -21.47 28.88 -5.57
N GLU A 22 -20.15 28.74 -5.48
CA GLU A 22 -19.31 29.58 -4.64
C GLU A 22 -18.14 30.16 -5.43
N TRP A 23 -17.76 31.39 -5.07
CA TRP A 23 -16.55 32.05 -5.54
C TRP A 23 -15.33 31.65 -4.71
N ARG A 24 -14.19 31.52 -5.39
CA ARG A 24 -12.89 31.20 -4.80
C ARG A 24 -11.79 31.99 -5.50
N VAL A 25 -10.80 32.43 -4.72
CA VAL A 25 -9.56 33.00 -5.25
C VAL A 25 -8.56 31.85 -5.36
N VAL A 26 -8.18 31.48 -6.59
CA VAL A 26 -7.21 30.39 -6.83
C VAL A 26 -5.79 30.92 -6.63
N ASN A 27 -5.49 32.07 -7.23
CA ASN A 27 -4.25 32.82 -7.00
C ASN A 27 -4.51 34.31 -7.33
N ARG A 28 -3.46 35.14 -7.23
CA ARG A 28 -3.57 36.60 -7.47
C ARG A 28 -4.10 36.97 -8.87
N ASN A 29 -4.03 36.06 -9.84
CA ASN A 29 -4.44 36.29 -11.22
C ASN A 29 -5.52 35.30 -11.70
N GLN A 30 -6.19 34.59 -10.80
CA GLN A 30 -7.22 33.63 -11.17
C GLN A 30 -8.30 33.55 -10.08
N HIS A 31 -9.52 33.91 -10.45
CA HIS A 31 -10.72 33.78 -9.63
C HIS A 31 -11.64 32.74 -10.25
N GLN A 32 -12.20 31.87 -9.43
CA GLN A 32 -12.98 30.72 -9.87
C GLN A 32 -14.37 30.77 -9.23
N PHE A 33 -15.41 30.55 -10.03
CA PHE A 33 -16.75 30.24 -9.55
C PHE A 33 -17.05 28.77 -9.82
N ARG A 34 -17.45 28.02 -8.79
CA ARG A 34 -17.75 26.58 -8.91
C ARG A 34 -19.22 26.34 -8.58
N ALA A 35 -19.97 25.85 -9.56
CA ALA A 35 -21.37 25.45 -9.38
C ALA A 35 -21.49 24.04 -8.78
N LYS A 36 -22.66 23.74 -8.20
CA LYS A 36 -23.04 22.43 -7.67
C LYS A 36 -23.02 21.34 -8.74
N SER A 37 -23.37 21.68 -9.98
CA SER A 37 -23.22 20.83 -11.18
C SER A 37 -21.77 20.55 -11.61
N LYS A 38 -20.77 20.93 -10.79
CA LYS A 38 -19.33 20.83 -11.06
C LYS A 38 -18.83 21.65 -12.26
N ALA A 39 -19.68 22.49 -12.86
CA ALA A 39 -19.23 23.50 -13.81
C ALA A 39 -18.35 24.55 -13.10
N ILE A 40 -17.25 24.90 -13.75
CA ILE A 40 -16.25 25.82 -13.23
C ILE A 40 -16.09 26.97 -14.21
N MET A 41 -16.23 28.19 -13.74
CA MET A 41 -15.85 29.39 -14.48
C MET A 41 -14.57 29.96 -13.88
N ASN A 42 -13.52 30.13 -14.69
CA ASN A 42 -12.30 30.84 -14.29
C ASN A 42 -12.28 32.22 -14.94
N TRP A 43 -11.94 33.26 -14.17
CA TRP A 43 -11.69 34.62 -14.62
C TRP A 43 -10.27 35.06 -14.26
N PHE A 44 -9.57 35.65 -15.23
CA PHE A 44 -8.18 36.08 -15.10
C PHE A 44 -8.08 37.61 -15.19
N PRO A 45 -7.83 38.34 -14.08
CA PRO A 45 -7.81 39.81 -14.04
C PRO A 45 -6.85 40.44 -15.05
N SER A 46 -5.64 39.89 -15.21
CA SER A 46 -4.62 40.41 -16.14
C SER A 46 -5.03 40.47 -17.60
N THR A 47 -5.95 39.59 -18.04
CA THR A 47 -6.34 39.47 -19.45
C THR A 47 -7.84 39.71 -19.69
N GLY A 48 -8.61 39.83 -18.61
CA GLY A 48 -10.08 39.81 -18.63
C GLY A 48 -10.67 38.47 -19.05
N THR A 49 -9.87 37.41 -19.23
CA THR A 49 -10.34 36.17 -19.86
C THR A 49 -11.28 35.40 -18.93
N VAL A 50 -12.45 35.01 -19.43
CA VAL A 50 -13.39 34.09 -18.79
C VAL A 50 -13.40 32.77 -19.57
N SER A 51 -13.10 31.68 -18.88
CA SER A 51 -13.06 30.31 -19.40
C SER A 51 -13.92 29.37 -18.56
N PHE A 52 -14.36 28.27 -19.17
CA PHE A 52 -15.29 27.31 -18.55
C PHE A 52 -14.71 25.91 -18.60
N GLN A 53 -14.85 25.17 -17.51
CA GLN A 53 -14.37 23.79 -17.31
C GLN A 53 -15.45 22.97 -16.58
N GLY A 54 -15.25 21.66 -16.51
CA GLY A 54 -16.21 20.73 -15.90
C GLY A 54 -16.99 19.93 -16.94
N PRO A 55 -18.08 19.25 -16.53
CA PRO A 55 -18.88 18.43 -17.45
C PRO A 55 -19.38 19.26 -18.64
N THR A 56 -19.19 18.78 -19.88
CA THR A 56 -19.43 19.54 -21.12
C THR A 56 -20.78 20.26 -21.15
N GLN A 57 -21.84 19.56 -20.75
CA GLN A 57 -23.19 20.13 -20.73
C GLN A 57 -23.32 21.25 -19.68
N ALA A 58 -22.85 21.02 -18.45
CA ALA A 58 -22.89 22.01 -17.38
C ALA A 58 -21.97 23.21 -17.66
N ALA A 59 -20.80 22.99 -18.27
CA ALA A 59 -19.87 24.04 -18.66
C ALA A 59 -20.41 24.89 -19.81
N ASN A 60 -21.09 24.29 -20.78
CA ASN A 60 -21.78 25.02 -21.86
C ASN A 60 -22.97 25.83 -21.31
N LEU A 61 -23.76 25.23 -20.42
CA LEU A 61 -24.90 25.90 -19.81
C LEU A 61 -24.46 27.07 -18.91
N MET A 62 -23.39 26.89 -18.14
CA MET A 62 -22.74 27.98 -17.40
C MET A 62 -22.20 29.07 -18.34
N ARG A 63 -21.59 28.69 -19.48
CA ARG A 63 -21.10 29.65 -20.47
C ARG A 63 -22.23 30.49 -21.05
N GLU A 64 -23.33 29.87 -21.44
CA GLU A 64 -24.50 30.57 -21.97
C GLU A 64 -25.10 31.52 -20.93
N LEU A 65 -25.29 31.05 -19.70
CA LEU A 65 -25.87 31.85 -18.62
C LEU A 65 -24.99 33.05 -18.26
N VAL A 66 -23.68 32.84 -18.12
CA VAL A 66 -22.71 33.92 -17.87
C VAL A 66 -22.64 34.88 -19.06
N SER A 67 -22.75 34.39 -20.30
CA SER A 67 -22.82 35.23 -21.49
C SER A 67 -24.03 36.15 -21.47
N GLN A 68 -25.18 35.60 -21.13
CA GLN A 68 -26.41 36.37 -21.04
C GLN A 68 -26.35 37.41 -19.92
N ILE A 69 -25.80 37.08 -18.76
CA ILE A 69 -25.71 38.01 -17.63
C ILE A 69 -24.71 39.13 -17.91
N LEU A 70 -23.54 38.82 -18.49
CA LEU A 70 -22.48 39.80 -18.68
C LEU A 70 -22.65 40.67 -19.93
N PHE A 71 -23.23 40.11 -21.00
CA PHE A 71 -23.28 40.75 -22.33
C PHE A 71 -24.70 40.87 -22.91
N GLY A 72 -25.71 40.19 -22.33
CA GLY A 72 -27.11 40.34 -22.71
C GLY A 72 -27.72 41.56 -22.05
N GLY A 73 -27.45 42.75 -22.59
CA GLY A 73 -27.99 44.01 -22.09
C GLY A 73 -29.51 44.13 -22.31
N GLY A 74 -30.29 43.96 -21.24
CA GLY A 74 -31.72 44.32 -21.18
C GLY A 74 -32.49 43.58 -20.06
N PRO A 75 -33.55 44.15 -19.47
CA PRO A 75 -34.52 43.36 -18.70
C PRO A 75 -35.13 42.31 -19.63
N ALA A 76 -35.44 41.11 -19.12
CA ALA A 76 -36.06 40.04 -19.92
C ALA A 76 -37.29 40.58 -20.66
N HIS A 77 -37.27 40.55 -21.99
CA HIS A 77 -38.33 41.14 -22.80
C HIS A 77 -39.48 40.16 -23.05
N SER A 78 -39.39 38.94 -22.51
CA SER A 78 -40.46 37.95 -22.54
C SER A 78 -40.50 37.09 -21.25
N PRO A 79 -41.69 36.58 -20.86
CA PRO A 79 -41.83 35.58 -19.80
C PRO A 79 -40.95 34.34 -20.06
N THR A 80 -40.79 33.98 -21.34
CA THR A 80 -40.06 32.81 -21.83
C THR A 80 -38.54 32.91 -21.59
N GLU A 81 -37.94 34.09 -21.70
CA GLU A 81 -36.51 34.33 -21.36
C GLU A 81 -36.24 34.26 -19.85
N THR A 82 -37.25 34.61 -19.04
CA THR A 82 -37.14 34.56 -17.58
C THR A 82 -37.27 33.12 -17.08
N GLU A 83 -38.19 32.34 -17.66
CA GLU A 83 -38.34 30.90 -17.42
C GLU A 83 -37.10 30.12 -17.84
N THR A 84 -36.56 30.35 -19.04
CA THR A 84 -35.32 29.66 -19.49
C THR A 84 -34.10 29.98 -18.63
N ARG A 85 -33.95 31.20 -18.12
CA ARG A 85 -32.88 31.54 -17.15
C ARG A 85 -33.09 30.84 -15.81
N ALA A 86 -34.33 30.76 -15.33
CA ALA A 86 -34.66 30.08 -14.08
C ALA A 86 -34.43 28.55 -14.20
N GLU A 87 -34.81 27.95 -15.32
CA GLU A 87 -34.56 26.54 -15.64
C GLU A 87 -33.07 26.25 -15.76
N ALA A 88 -32.31 27.05 -16.51
CA ALA A 88 -30.86 26.88 -16.63
C ALA A 88 -30.14 27.09 -15.29
N THR A 89 -30.60 28.02 -14.45
CA THR A 89 -30.07 28.17 -13.09
C THR A 89 -30.43 26.96 -12.23
N ALA A 90 -31.65 26.42 -12.33
CA ALA A 90 -32.05 25.20 -11.64
C ALA A 90 -31.25 23.97 -12.12
N ASP A 91 -30.91 23.88 -13.39
CA ASP A 91 -30.07 22.82 -13.95
C ASP A 91 -28.60 22.94 -13.54
N LEU A 92 -28.08 24.14 -13.29
CA LEU A 92 -26.77 24.32 -12.63
C LEU A 92 -26.83 23.99 -11.13
N ALA A 93 -28.02 24.08 -10.52
CA ALA A 93 -28.26 23.67 -9.14
C ALA A 93 -28.43 22.15 -8.99
N ARG A 94 -28.84 21.46 -10.07
CA ARG A 94 -29.01 20.01 -10.14
C ARG A 94 -27.75 19.33 -10.68
N THR A 95 -27.43 18.14 -10.16
CA THR A 95 -26.46 17.23 -10.79
C THR A 95 -27.10 16.68 -12.06
N MET A 96 -26.52 16.98 -13.23
CA MET A 96 -27.15 16.71 -14.54
C MET A 96 -27.06 15.21 -14.91
N PRO A 97 -28.10 14.60 -15.54
CA PRO A 97 -28.16 13.17 -15.85
C PRO A 97 -27.11 12.65 -16.88
N GLY A 98 -26.31 13.53 -17.50
CA GLY A 98 -25.22 13.18 -18.42
C GLY A 98 -23.96 12.60 -17.77
N GLU A 99 -24.02 12.26 -16.48
CA GLU A 99 -22.91 11.88 -15.58
C GLU A 99 -22.14 10.60 -15.95
N ARG A 100 -22.63 9.77 -16.87
CA ARG A 100 -21.95 8.48 -17.18
C ARG A 100 -20.62 8.64 -17.94
N GLY A 101 -20.41 9.74 -18.66
CA GLY A 101 -19.14 10.01 -19.37
C GLY A 101 -17.98 10.44 -18.44
N TYR A 102 -18.29 10.96 -17.25
CA TYR A 102 -17.31 11.48 -16.29
C TYR A 102 -16.37 10.41 -15.74
N PHE A 103 -16.85 9.17 -15.64
CA PHE A 103 -16.07 8.01 -15.23
C PHE A 103 -15.07 7.54 -16.32
N LEU A 104 -15.29 7.93 -17.59
CA LEU A 104 -14.46 7.53 -18.72
C LEU A 104 -13.28 8.47 -18.97
N ASP A 105 -13.41 9.75 -18.59
CA ASP A 105 -12.38 10.77 -18.83
C ASP A 105 -11.34 10.87 -17.69
N GLY A 106 -11.39 9.98 -16.68
CA GLY A 106 -10.43 9.93 -15.57
C GLY A 106 -10.45 11.17 -14.65
N THR A 107 -11.60 11.84 -14.54
CA THR A 107 -11.73 13.12 -13.82
C THR A 107 -12.52 13.05 -12.51
N TYR A 108 -12.75 11.87 -11.93
CA TYR A 108 -13.49 11.67 -10.67
C TYR A 108 -12.73 12.24 -9.45
N ALA A 109 -12.87 13.55 -9.27
CA ALA A 109 -12.09 14.36 -8.33
C ALA A 109 -12.41 14.13 -6.85
N ASP A 110 -13.53 13.46 -6.58
CA ASP A 110 -14.09 13.24 -5.25
C ASP A 110 -14.07 11.74 -4.89
N SER A 111 -13.10 11.02 -5.44
CA SER A 111 -12.88 9.58 -5.21
C SER A 111 -12.71 9.24 -3.74
N GLU A 112 -13.37 8.18 -3.26
CA GLU A 112 -13.10 7.62 -1.94
C GLU A 112 -11.70 6.98 -1.90
N ILE A 113 -11.14 6.84 -0.71
CA ILE A 113 -9.86 6.14 -0.49
C ILE A 113 -10.01 5.15 0.66
N VAL A 114 -9.47 3.94 0.48
CA VAL A 114 -9.40 2.93 1.53
C VAL A 114 -7.93 2.70 1.90
N ILE A 115 -7.62 2.87 3.18
CA ILE A 115 -6.26 2.74 3.71
C ILE A 115 -6.24 1.60 4.73
N GLY A 116 -5.59 0.48 4.39
CA GLY A 116 -5.29 -0.58 5.34
C GLY A 116 -4.06 -0.24 6.18
N LEU A 117 -4.08 -0.56 7.46
CA LEU A 117 -2.90 -0.52 8.34
C LEU A 117 -2.51 -1.93 8.76
N VAL A 118 -1.25 -2.28 8.53
CA VAL A 118 -0.63 -3.50 9.08
C VAL A 118 0.50 -3.10 10.01
N GLY A 119 0.46 -3.58 11.24
CA GLY A 119 1.50 -3.37 12.24
C GLY A 119 1.43 -4.48 13.27
N ALA A 120 2.58 -4.90 13.80
CA ALA A 120 2.62 -5.98 14.78
C ALA A 120 1.90 -5.58 16.08
N VAL A 121 1.41 -6.56 16.83
CA VAL A 121 0.84 -6.33 18.16
C VAL A 121 1.83 -5.54 19.03
N GLY A 122 1.29 -4.58 19.80
CA GLY A 122 2.06 -3.61 20.57
C GLY A 122 2.46 -2.34 19.79
N THR A 123 2.11 -2.22 18.51
CA THR A 123 2.28 -0.98 17.74
C THR A 123 1.10 -0.04 17.95
N ASP A 124 1.35 1.23 18.26
CA ASP A 124 0.30 2.25 18.40
C ASP A 124 -0.22 2.72 17.04
N LEU A 125 -1.19 1.97 16.50
CA LEU A 125 -1.87 2.33 15.26
C LEU A 125 -2.87 3.49 15.43
N ASP A 126 -3.25 3.86 16.65
CA ASP A 126 -4.17 4.98 16.89
C ASP A 126 -3.50 6.31 16.58
N GLU A 127 -2.22 6.47 16.94
CA GLU A 127 -1.43 7.65 16.54
C GLU A 127 -1.35 7.77 15.00
N VAL A 128 -1.13 6.66 14.29
CA VAL A 128 -1.06 6.63 12.82
C VAL A 128 -2.38 7.07 12.19
N VAL A 129 -3.51 6.54 12.65
CA VAL A 129 -4.85 6.92 12.17
C VAL A 129 -5.09 8.42 12.36
N ARG A 130 -4.73 8.97 13.53
CA ARG A 130 -4.87 10.39 13.82
C ARG A 130 -4.07 11.25 12.84
N VAL A 131 -2.80 10.92 12.62
CA VAL A 131 -1.92 11.67 11.70
C VAL A 131 -2.39 11.58 10.25
N VAL A 132 -2.85 10.40 9.81
CA VAL A 132 -3.48 10.21 8.49
C VAL A 132 -4.71 11.09 8.35
N GLY A 133 -5.62 11.06 9.32
CA GLY A 133 -6.85 11.87 9.32
C GLY A 133 -6.55 13.37 9.31
N ASP A 134 -5.61 13.83 10.14
CA ASP A 134 -5.21 15.24 10.21
C ASP A 134 -4.68 15.75 8.86
N ARG A 135 -3.89 14.95 8.14
CA ARG A 135 -3.40 15.32 6.81
C ARG A 135 -4.50 15.26 5.75
N LEU A 136 -5.38 14.26 5.79
CA LEU A 136 -6.50 14.11 4.85
C LEU A 136 -7.48 15.29 4.90
N ARG A 137 -7.65 15.95 6.05
CA ARG A 137 -8.45 17.18 6.15
C ARG A 137 -7.92 18.31 5.26
N ALA A 138 -6.61 18.42 5.07
CA ALA A 138 -6.03 19.41 4.15
C ALA A 138 -6.48 19.17 2.69
N PHE A 139 -6.76 17.92 2.33
CA PHE A 139 -7.31 17.50 1.05
C PHE A 139 -8.85 17.54 1.00
N ARG A 140 -9.52 18.05 2.05
CA ARG A 140 -10.99 18.05 2.22
C ARG A 140 -11.61 16.66 2.25
N TYR A 141 -10.90 15.68 2.81
CA TYR A 141 -11.46 14.35 3.07
C TYR A 141 -11.98 14.26 4.51
N ALA A 142 -13.19 13.72 4.66
CA ALA A 142 -13.63 13.15 5.92
C ALA A 142 -12.92 11.81 6.13
N CYS A 143 -12.58 11.47 7.38
CA CYS A 143 -11.81 10.26 7.69
C CYS A 143 -12.58 9.44 8.71
N GLU A 144 -12.93 8.22 8.34
CA GLU A 144 -13.58 7.22 9.18
C GLU A 144 -12.59 6.10 9.51
N SER A 145 -12.64 5.57 10.74
CA SER A 145 -11.80 4.46 11.15
C SER A 145 -12.61 3.18 11.31
N ILE A 146 -12.10 2.07 10.78
CA ILE A 146 -12.69 0.72 10.92
C ILE A 146 -11.70 -0.14 11.69
N ARG A 147 -12.09 -0.67 12.83
CA ARG A 147 -11.28 -1.57 13.65
C ARG A 147 -11.73 -3.01 13.45
N ILE A 148 -10.86 -3.85 12.87
CA ILE A 148 -11.16 -5.27 12.59
C ILE A 148 -11.70 -6.01 13.82
N SER A 149 -11.11 -5.81 15.00
CA SER A 149 -11.55 -6.50 16.20
C SER A 149 -12.98 -6.15 16.61
N THR A 150 -13.31 -4.86 16.76
CA THR A 150 -14.58 -4.41 17.36
C THR A 150 -15.68 -4.22 16.33
N ASP A 151 -15.35 -3.77 15.13
CA ASP A 151 -16.35 -3.37 14.15
C ASP A 151 -16.69 -4.51 13.20
N ILE A 152 -15.79 -5.51 13.08
CA ILE A 152 -15.94 -6.65 12.17
C ILE A 152 -16.03 -7.98 12.94
N ILE A 153 -15.08 -8.30 13.81
CA ILE A 153 -15.09 -9.61 14.51
C ILE A 153 -16.20 -9.67 15.57
N SER A 154 -16.34 -8.66 16.44
CA SER A 154 -17.36 -8.69 17.51
C SER A 154 -18.80 -8.91 17.01
N PRO A 155 -19.25 -8.32 15.88
CA PRO A 155 -20.59 -8.61 15.34
C PRO A 155 -20.73 -9.99 14.69
N LEU A 156 -19.63 -10.62 14.24
CA LEU A 156 -19.64 -11.86 13.45
C LEU A 156 -19.24 -13.12 14.23
N ALA A 157 -18.64 -12.96 15.40
CA ALA A 157 -18.20 -14.06 16.24
C ALA A 157 -18.32 -13.68 17.73
N PRO A 158 -18.74 -14.62 18.59
CA PRO A 158 -18.76 -14.38 20.03
C PRO A 158 -17.33 -14.19 20.53
N VAL A 159 -17.13 -13.13 21.32
CA VAL A 159 -15.87 -12.85 22.04
C VAL A 159 -16.24 -12.60 23.48
N GLU A 160 -15.66 -13.37 24.40
CA GLU A 160 -15.92 -13.22 25.83
C GLU A 160 -15.44 -11.86 26.34
N GLN A 161 -16.23 -11.24 27.21
CA GLN A 161 -15.82 -10.02 27.88
C GLN A 161 -14.85 -10.35 29.01
N THR A 162 -13.72 -9.63 29.05
CA THR A 162 -12.65 -9.83 30.03
C THR A 162 -12.03 -8.49 30.41
N SER A 163 -11.55 -8.39 31.64
CA SER A 163 -10.81 -7.23 32.15
C SER A 163 -9.31 -7.27 31.80
N SER A 164 -8.81 -8.43 31.38
CA SER A 164 -7.41 -8.66 31.00
C SER A 164 -7.19 -8.30 29.54
N GLU A 165 -6.30 -7.34 29.26
CA GLU A 165 -5.96 -6.97 27.88
C GLU A 165 -5.32 -8.13 27.10
N TYR A 166 -4.55 -9.00 27.77
CA TYR A 166 -3.99 -10.19 27.16
C TYR A 166 -5.09 -11.13 26.66
N ASP A 167 -6.05 -11.45 27.51
CA ASP A 167 -7.15 -12.36 27.16
C ASP A 167 -8.06 -11.73 26.11
N ARG A 168 -8.28 -10.40 26.18
CA ARG A 168 -9.04 -9.67 25.17
C ARG A 168 -8.39 -9.79 23.79
N ILE A 169 -7.09 -9.49 23.68
CA ILE A 169 -6.36 -9.56 22.40
C ILE A 169 -6.32 -11.01 21.89
N SER A 170 -5.95 -11.96 22.75
CA SER A 170 -5.87 -13.37 22.38
C SER A 170 -7.22 -13.93 21.94
N GLY A 171 -8.30 -13.53 22.62
CA GLY A 171 -9.68 -13.87 22.28
C GLY A 171 -10.10 -13.36 20.90
N PHE A 172 -9.76 -12.11 20.56
CA PHE A 172 -10.00 -11.59 19.22
C PHE A 172 -9.19 -12.31 18.13
N MET A 173 -7.93 -12.68 18.40
CA MET A 173 -7.14 -13.50 17.47
C MET A 173 -7.81 -14.86 17.25
N ALA A 174 -8.21 -15.53 18.33
CA ALA A 174 -8.87 -16.83 18.26
C ALA A 174 -10.21 -16.75 17.52
N ALA A 175 -11.04 -15.75 17.80
CA ALA A 175 -12.33 -15.54 17.12
C ALA A 175 -12.15 -15.24 15.64
N GLY A 176 -11.15 -14.42 15.26
CA GLY A 176 -10.81 -14.17 13.86
C GLY A 176 -10.36 -15.44 13.12
N ASN A 177 -9.49 -16.25 13.75
CA ASN A 177 -9.05 -17.53 13.20
C ASN A 177 -10.23 -18.51 13.05
N ALA A 178 -11.09 -18.60 14.07
CA ALA A 178 -12.28 -19.44 14.04
C ALA A 178 -13.27 -19.01 12.97
N LEU A 179 -13.47 -17.71 12.75
CA LEU A 179 -14.31 -17.20 11.68
C LEU A 179 -13.79 -17.63 10.31
N ARG A 180 -12.49 -17.44 10.02
CA ARG A 180 -11.88 -17.88 8.75
C ARG A 180 -12.00 -19.39 8.53
N LYS A 181 -11.83 -20.19 9.59
CA LYS A 181 -11.98 -21.65 9.52
C LYS A 181 -13.42 -22.06 9.24
N ARG A 182 -14.38 -21.49 9.98
CA ARG A 182 -15.80 -21.84 9.88
C ARG A 182 -16.36 -21.50 8.50
N THR A 183 -15.89 -20.42 7.87
CA THR A 183 -16.31 -20.04 6.52
C THR A 183 -15.43 -20.61 5.42
N GLU A 184 -14.36 -21.34 5.78
CA GLU A 184 -13.31 -21.81 4.86
C GLU A 184 -12.74 -20.70 3.95
N ASP A 185 -12.86 -19.43 4.35
CA ASP A 185 -12.40 -18.26 3.62
C ASP A 185 -11.47 -17.42 4.49
N LYS A 186 -10.18 -17.48 4.18
CA LYS A 186 -9.14 -16.71 4.85
C LYS A 186 -9.32 -15.20 4.71
N ALA A 187 -10.08 -14.75 3.70
CA ALA A 187 -10.36 -13.36 3.41
C ALA A 187 -11.72 -12.87 3.96
N VAL A 188 -12.47 -13.67 4.70
CA VAL A 188 -13.83 -13.31 5.18
C VAL A 188 -13.91 -11.94 5.89
N LEU A 189 -12.86 -11.55 6.62
CA LEU A 189 -12.79 -10.25 7.29
C LEU A 189 -12.79 -9.06 6.30
N ALA A 190 -12.30 -9.24 5.08
CA ALA A 190 -12.39 -8.22 4.04
C ALA A 190 -13.84 -7.97 3.58
N LEU A 191 -14.68 -9.00 3.60
CA LEU A 191 -16.11 -8.87 3.29
C LEU A 191 -16.82 -8.02 4.35
N GLY A 192 -16.50 -8.25 5.62
CA GLY A 192 -17.00 -7.44 6.72
C GLY A 192 -16.55 -5.98 6.63
N VAL A 193 -15.30 -5.73 6.23
CA VAL A 193 -14.81 -4.36 5.95
C VAL A 193 -15.62 -3.72 4.83
N ALA A 194 -15.85 -4.43 3.72
CA ALA A 194 -16.61 -3.92 2.59
C ALA A 194 -18.06 -3.56 2.98
N LEU A 195 -18.72 -4.44 3.74
CA LEU A 195 -20.03 -4.17 4.33
C LEU A 195 -20.00 -2.91 5.21
N LYS A 196 -18.97 -2.76 6.06
CA LYS A 196 -18.87 -1.62 6.97
C LYS A 196 -18.66 -0.30 6.24
N VAL A 197 -17.81 -0.29 5.20
CA VAL A 197 -17.61 0.88 4.32
C VAL A 197 -18.94 1.27 3.64
N ASN A 198 -19.69 0.30 3.14
CA ASN A 198 -21.01 0.53 2.56
C ASN A 198 -22.00 1.13 3.57
N GLN A 199 -22.04 0.61 4.80
CA GLN A 199 -22.90 1.15 5.87
C GLN A 199 -22.57 2.61 6.22
N PHE A 200 -21.29 3.01 6.23
CA PHE A 200 -20.90 4.40 6.47
C PHE A 200 -21.43 5.39 5.43
N ARG A 201 -21.72 4.93 4.21
CA ARG A 201 -22.38 5.77 3.20
C ARG A 201 -23.87 5.94 3.48
N SER A 202 -24.53 4.98 4.15
CA SER A 202 -25.97 5.06 4.46
C SER A 202 -26.84 5.41 3.24
N GLY A 203 -26.49 4.85 2.07
CA GLY A 203 -27.15 5.14 0.79
C GLY A 203 -26.82 6.50 0.15
N GLN A 204 -25.87 7.26 0.71
CA GLN A 204 -25.36 8.48 0.10
C GLN A 204 -24.37 8.16 -1.02
N GLU A 205 -24.33 9.04 -2.02
CA GLU A 205 -23.36 8.98 -3.11
C GLU A 205 -21.91 9.05 -2.57
N PRO A 206 -20.96 8.33 -3.20
CA PRO A 206 -19.55 8.44 -2.86
C PRO A 206 -19.03 9.88 -2.99
N GLY A 207 -18.10 10.23 -2.11
CA GLY A 207 -17.47 11.55 -2.10
C GLY A 207 -16.09 11.51 -1.46
N ARG A 208 -15.55 12.68 -1.06
CA ARG A 208 -14.24 12.78 -0.40
C ARG A 208 -14.27 12.19 1.01
N ARG A 209 -14.23 10.86 1.09
CA ARG A 209 -14.17 10.07 2.31
C ARG A 209 -13.00 9.11 2.25
N ALA A 210 -12.35 8.97 3.40
CA ALA A 210 -11.26 8.03 3.61
C ALA A 210 -11.67 7.03 4.68
N PHE A 211 -11.48 5.75 4.40
CA PHE A 211 -11.74 4.66 5.34
C PHE A 211 -10.42 4.05 5.76
N VAL A 212 -10.04 4.21 7.03
CA VAL A 212 -8.79 3.67 7.57
C VAL A 212 -9.07 2.37 8.33
N VAL A 213 -8.69 1.24 7.74
CA VAL A 213 -8.90 -0.10 8.28
C VAL A 213 -7.71 -0.50 9.15
N LYS A 214 -7.92 -0.57 10.46
CA LYS A 214 -6.88 -0.85 11.45
C LYS A 214 -6.64 -2.34 11.62
N SER A 215 -5.36 -2.72 11.66
CA SER A 215 -4.89 -4.05 12.08
C SER A 215 -5.27 -5.17 11.12
N LEU A 216 -4.83 -5.06 9.86
CA LEU A 216 -4.84 -6.18 8.91
C LEU A 216 -3.69 -7.15 9.25
N LYS A 217 -3.99 -8.44 9.27
CA LYS A 217 -3.10 -9.47 9.84
C LYS A 217 -2.96 -10.74 8.98
N HIS A 218 -3.65 -10.78 7.84
CA HIS A 218 -3.63 -11.94 6.95
C HIS A 218 -3.51 -11.48 5.49
N PRO A 219 -2.61 -12.06 4.66
CA PRO A 219 -2.39 -11.64 3.27
C PRO A 219 -3.67 -11.67 2.42
N GLU A 220 -4.49 -12.70 2.56
CA GLU A 220 -5.71 -12.94 1.80
C GLU A 220 -6.77 -11.85 2.04
N VAL A 221 -6.81 -11.27 3.24
CA VAL A 221 -7.67 -10.11 3.54
C VAL A 221 -7.21 -8.89 2.74
N VAL A 222 -5.90 -8.63 2.71
CA VAL A 222 -5.32 -7.53 1.89
C VAL A 222 -5.61 -7.75 0.41
N GLN A 223 -5.40 -8.97 -0.10
CA GLN A 223 -5.64 -9.27 -1.51
C GLN A 223 -7.13 -9.13 -1.87
N ARG A 224 -8.05 -9.56 -1.01
CA ARG A 224 -9.48 -9.37 -1.24
C ARG A 224 -9.87 -7.89 -1.23
N LEU A 225 -9.34 -7.09 -0.29
CA LEU A 225 -9.56 -5.63 -0.30
C LEU A 225 -9.02 -4.97 -1.57
N ARG A 226 -7.87 -5.43 -2.08
CA ARG A 226 -7.36 -5.01 -3.40
C ARG A 226 -8.27 -5.41 -4.54
N SER A 227 -8.86 -6.60 -4.50
CA SER A 227 -9.83 -7.01 -5.53
C SER A 227 -11.11 -6.17 -5.48
N ILE A 228 -11.58 -5.79 -4.28
CA ILE A 228 -12.78 -4.97 -4.11
C ILE A 228 -12.52 -3.52 -4.55
N TYR A 229 -11.45 -2.91 -4.03
CA TYR A 229 -11.16 -1.48 -4.16
C TYR A 229 -10.09 -1.14 -5.20
N SER A 230 -9.47 -2.13 -5.85
CA SER A 230 -8.48 -1.94 -6.92
C SER A 230 -7.42 -0.89 -6.55
N ASP A 231 -7.29 0.13 -7.40
CA ASP A 231 -6.40 1.29 -7.32
C ASP A 231 -6.72 2.30 -6.20
N GLY A 232 -7.87 2.16 -5.54
CA GLY A 232 -8.28 2.98 -4.40
C GLY A 232 -7.89 2.43 -3.03
N PHE A 233 -7.26 1.25 -2.98
CA PHE A 233 -6.77 0.64 -1.75
C PHE A 233 -5.25 0.71 -1.61
N PHE A 234 -4.81 1.26 -0.48
CA PHE A 234 -3.41 1.38 -0.10
C PHE A 234 -3.16 0.74 1.25
N LEU A 235 -2.04 0.02 1.38
CA LEU A 235 -1.62 -0.61 2.63
C LEU A 235 -0.40 0.12 3.20
N LEU A 236 -0.52 0.63 4.42
CA LEU A 236 0.62 1.17 5.19
C LEU A 236 1.12 0.11 6.18
N GLY A 237 2.38 -0.26 6.01
CA GLY A 237 3.14 -1.10 6.92
C GLY A 237 3.80 -0.25 7.99
N VAL A 238 3.35 -0.39 9.23
CA VAL A 238 3.85 0.34 10.39
C VAL A 238 4.88 -0.51 11.13
N HIS A 239 6.15 -0.15 10.98
CA HIS A 239 7.25 -0.74 11.72
C HIS A 239 7.31 -0.15 13.13
N ALA A 240 7.48 -1.01 14.13
CA ALA A 240 7.90 -0.64 15.47
C ALA A 240 8.86 -1.70 16.00
N ASP A 241 9.93 -1.27 16.65
CA ASP A 241 10.95 -2.17 17.16
C ASP A 241 10.39 -3.12 18.24
N HIS A 242 11.03 -4.28 18.39
CA HIS A 242 10.54 -5.32 19.31
C HIS A 242 10.49 -4.82 20.76
N ALA A 243 11.52 -4.09 21.21
CA ALA A 243 11.61 -3.61 22.58
C ALA A 243 10.48 -2.62 22.90
N ARG A 244 10.16 -1.71 21.99
CA ARG A 244 9.05 -0.76 22.09
C ARG A 244 7.71 -1.47 22.14
N ARG A 245 7.47 -2.43 21.25
CA ARG A 245 6.22 -3.22 21.25
C ARG A 245 6.03 -3.99 22.55
N SER A 246 7.08 -4.66 23.03
CA SER A 246 7.06 -5.36 24.32
C SER A 246 6.80 -4.39 25.48
N ASN A 247 7.54 -3.28 25.54
CA ASN A 247 7.36 -2.24 26.56
C ASN A 247 5.94 -1.65 26.56
N PHE A 248 5.34 -1.43 25.40
CA PHE A 248 3.95 -0.95 25.29
C PHE A 248 2.96 -1.97 25.86
N LEU A 249 3.11 -3.25 25.51
CA LEU A 249 2.25 -4.32 26.03
C LEU A 249 2.40 -4.49 27.55
N ILE A 250 3.63 -4.40 28.07
CA ILE A 250 3.89 -4.57 29.50
C ILE A 250 3.44 -3.34 30.29
N ARG A 251 3.91 -2.14 29.91
CA ARG A 251 3.73 -0.92 30.71
C ARG A 251 2.39 -0.23 30.50
N GLU A 252 1.88 -0.21 29.27
CA GLU A 252 0.63 0.49 28.95
C GLU A 252 -0.59 -0.44 28.91
N ARG A 253 -0.38 -1.73 28.63
CA ARG A 253 -1.46 -2.74 28.61
C ARG A 253 -1.44 -3.71 29.80
N GLY A 254 -0.51 -3.54 30.74
CA GLY A 254 -0.49 -4.26 32.01
C GLY A 254 -0.22 -5.77 31.88
N MET A 255 0.52 -6.20 30.86
CA MET A 255 0.86 -7.61 30.63
C MET A 255 2.17 -8.02 31.32
N THR A 256 2.35 -9.30 31.60
CA THR A 256 3.67 -9.85 31.95
C THR A 256 4.56 -9.99 30.72
N ASP A 257 5.87 -10.18 30.91
CA ASP A 257 6.83 -10.38 29.82
C ASP A 257 6.51 -11.65 29.00
N GLU A 258 6.09 -12.73 29.68
CA GLU A 258 5.69 -13.98 29.03
C GLU A 258 4.41 -13.81 28.21
N GLN A 259 3.44 -13.06 28.73
CA GLN A 259 2.20 -12.74 28.02
C GLN A 259 2.48 -11.91 26.77
N ALA A 260 3.30 -10.85 26.88
CA ALA A 260 3.67 -10.01 25.76
C ALA A 260 4.43 -10.81 24.69
N SER A 261 5.41 -11.62 25.10
CA SER A 261 6.20 -12.47 24.20
C SER A 261 5.32 -13.47 23.44
N ARG A 262 4.40 -14.16 24.13
CA ARG A 262 3.45 -15.09 23.48
C ARG A 262 2.56 -14.41 22.45
N LEU A 263 2.05 -13.21 22.74
CA LEU A 263 1.24 -12.46 21.78
C LEU A 263 2.05 -12.03 20.57
N ILE A 264 3.27 -11.55 20.77
CA ILE A 264 4.16 -11.13 19.67
C ILE A 264 4.47 -12.31 18.74
N GLU A 265 4.82 -13.47 19.31
CA GLU A 265 5.10 -14.68 18.53
C GLU A 265 3.86 -15.15 17.76
N LYS A 266 2.71 -15.22 18.44
CA LYS A 266 1.44 -15.63 17.83
C LYS A 266 0.99 -14.65 16.74
N ASP A 267 1.17 -13.35 16.92
CA ASP A 267 0.76 -12.33 15.94
C ASP A 267 1.64 -12.36 14.68
N ALA A 268 2.92 -12.65 14.84
CA ALA A 268 3.89 -12.60 13.76
C ALA A 268 3.57 -13.62 12.65
N ASP A 269 3.42 -14.90 13.02
CA ASP A 269 3.22 -16.01 12.09
C ASP A 269 2.79 -17.30 12.82
N GLU A 270 1.51 -17.67 12.74
CA GLU A 270 1.01 -18.95 13.26
C GLU A 270 1.25 -20.08 12.25
N SER A 271 1.44 -21.32 12.72
CA SER A 271 1.57 -22.49 11.83
C SER A 271 0.25 -22.85 11.13
N ASP A 272 -0.87 -22.40 11.67
CA ASP A 272 -2.21 -22.63 11.17
C ASP A 272 -2.47 -21.73 9.95
N PRO A 273 -2.83 -22.27 8.77
CA PRO A 273 -3.09 -21.48 7.57
C PRO A 273 -4.24 -20.47 7.67
N PHE A 274 -5.08 -20.57 8.69
CA PHE A 274 -6.16 -19.62 9.00
C PHE A 274 -5.81 -18.67 10.16
N GLY A 275 -4.57 -18.76 10.66
CA GLY A 275 -4.05 -18.01 11.79
C GLY A 275 -3.69 -16.55 11.47
N GLN A 276 -2.92 -15.92 12.35
CA GLN A 276 -2.30 -14.63 12.09
C GLN A 276 -1.01 -14.83 11.28
N HIS A 277 -0.86 -14.02 10.23
CA HIS A 277 0.33 -13.99 9.37
C HIS A 277 0.72 -12.53 9.13
N THR A 278 0.91 -11.77 10.21
CA THR A 278 1.16 -10.32 10.16
C THR A 278 2.43 -10.01 9.41
N ARG A 279 3.48 -10.84 9.58
CA ARG A 279 4.75 -10.68 8.88
C ARG A 279 4.53 -10.69 7.37
N ASP A 280 3.88 -11.73 6.86
CA ASP A 280 3.63 -11.89 5.42
C ASP A 280 2.67 -10.80 4.90
N THR A 281 1.74 -10.36 5.74
CA THR A 281 0.84 -9.24 5.43
C THR A 281 1.59 -7.91 5.31
N TYR A 282 2.58 -7.66 6.17
CA TYR A 282 3.38 -6.44 6.16
C TYR A 282 4.15 -6.27 4.84
N HIS A 283 4.61 -7.35 4.23
CA HIS A 283 5.34 -7.34 2.96
C HIS A 283 4.51 -6.85 1.79
N LEU A 284 3.19 -7.01 1.88
CA LEU A 284 2.29 -6.51 0.87
C LEU A 284 2.17 -4.98 0.89
N SER A 285 2.77 -4.27 1.85
CA SER A 285 2.55 -2.82 2.01
C SER A 285 2.99 -2.00 0.80
N ASP A 286 2.20 -0.96 0.53
CA ASP A 286 2.51 0.07 -0.47
C ASP A 286 3.47 1.11 0.04
N PHE A 287 3.44 1.32 1.36
CA PHE A 287 4.27 2.27 2.06
C PHE A 287 4.74 1.65 3.36
N PHE A 288 6.01 1.87 3.68
CA PHE A 288 6.62 1.43 4.93
C PHE A 288 6.93 2.67 5.76
N ILE A 289 6.39 2.72 6.98
CA ILE A 289 6.58 3.83 7.91
C ILE A 289 7.14 3.34 9.23
N ASN A 290 7.95 4.17 9.88
CA ASN A 290 8.57 3.85 11.17
C ASN A 290 7.88 4.60 12.32
N HIS A 291 7.35 3.85 13.28
CA HIS A 291 6.87 4.33 14.57
C HIS A 291 7.99 4.18 15.61
N ASN A 292 8.91 5.16 15.62
CA ASN A 292 10.05 5.20 16.54
C ASN A 292 9.83 6.14 17.74
N GLY A 293 8.59 6.63 17.94
CA GLY A 293 8.25 7.57 19.00
C GLY A 293 8.59 9.03 18.76
N HIS A 294 9.16 9.38 17.60
CA HIS A 294 9.31 10.77 17.20
C HIS A 294 8.09 11.19 16.37
N SER A 295 7.15 11.89 17.00
CA SER A 295 5.87 12.27 16.37
C SER A 295 6.07 13.09 15.09
N ASP A 296 7.05 13.99 15.04
CA ASP A 296 7.39 14.75 13.84
C ASP A 296 7.92 13.87 12.70
N SER A 297 8.71 12.83 13.02
CA SER A 297 9.20 11.89 12.01
C SER A 297 8.06 11.09 11.42
N LEU A 298 7.19 10.53 12.28
CA LEU A 298 6.00 9.78 11.85
C LEU A 298 5.09 10.65 10.97
N LYS A 299 4.86 11.90 11.40
CA LYS A 299 4.08 12.90 10.66
C LYS A 299 4.65 13.18 9.27
N ASN A 300 5.95 13.47 9.17
CA ASN A 300 6.59 13.76 7.89
C ASN A 300 6.55 12.57 6.93
N GLN A 301 6.71 11.35 7.44
CA GLN A 301 6.61 10.13 6.64
C GLN A 301 5.19 9.96 6.07
N ILE A 302 4.15 10.03 6.91
CA ILE A 302 2.75 9.91 6.49
C ILE A 302 2.33 11.04 5.55
N TRP A 303 2.78 12.27 5.82
CA TRP A 303 2.46 13.42 4.97
C TRP A 303 3.06 13.29 3.57
N ARG A 304 4.30 12.81 3.47
CA ARG A 304 4.94 12.51 2.18
C ARG A 304 4.13 11.46 1.39
N VAL A 305 3.67 10.40 2.06
CA VAL A 305 2.83 9.36 1.44
C VAL A 305 1.56 9.97 0.86
N LEU A 306 0.82 10.75 1.66
CA LEU A 306 -0.44 11.35 1.21
C LEU A 306 -0.20 12.40 0.10
N ASP A 307 0.87 13.19 0.17
CA ASP A 307 1.22 14.14 -0.90
C ASP A 307 1.46 13.43 -2.25
N LEU A 308 2.10 12.27 -2.23
CA LEU A 308 2.29 11.44 -3.42
C LEU A 308 0.96 10.87 -3.94
N LEU A 309 0.11 10.36 -3.04
CA LEU A 309 -1.21 9.84 -3.39
C LEU A 309 -2.09 10.91 -4.04
N PHE A 310 -1.98 12.17 -3.60
CA PHE A 310 -2.71 13.31 -4.16
C PHE A 310 -1.95 14.03 -5.31
N GLY A 311 -0.94 13.38 -5.88
CA GLY A 311 -0.30 13.79 -7.13
C GLY A 311 0.53 15.07 -7.03
N LYS A 312 1.13 15.36 -5.86
CA LYS A 312 2.01 16.53 -5.69
C LYS A 312 3.16 16.48 -6.70
N PRO A 313 3.27 17.44 -7.64
CA PRO A 313 4.05 17.21 -8.86
C PRO A 313 5.56 17.06 -8.68
N TYR A 314 6.12 17.64 -7.62
CA TYR A 314 7.56 17.81 -7.43
C TYR A 314 8.17 16.86 -6.38
N VAL A 315 7.38 15.91 -5.87
CA VAL A 315 7.89 14.90 -4.94
C VAL A 315 8.52 13.78 -5.76
N THR A 316 9.84 13.59 -5.63
CA THR A 316 10.62 12.55 -6.31
C THR A 316 11.01 11.44 -5.33
N PRO A 317 11.38 10.24 -5.81
CA PRO A 317 11.88 9.17 -4.93
C PRO A 317 13.10 9.62 -4.13
N THR A 318 13.23 9.11 -2.91
CA THR A 318 14.53 9.11 -2.22
C THR A 318 15.46 8.07 -2.87
N PHE A 319 16.76 8.14 -2.57
CA PHE A 319 17.69 7.13 -3.06
C PHE A 319 17.36 5.74 -2.49
N ASP A 320 16.98 5.64 -1.22
CA ASP A 320 16.57 4.37 -0.60
C ASP A 320 15.33 3.78 -1.30
N GLU A 321 14.33 4.60 -1.63
CA GLU A 321 13.14 4.17 -2.38
C GLU A 321 13.51 3.66 -3.77
N TYR A 322 14.41 4.36 -4.47
CA TYR A 322 14.89 3.94 -5.79
C TYR A 322 15.71 2.64 -5.72
N ALA A 323 16.67 2.55 -4.80
CA ALA A 323 17.51 1.37 -4.62
C ALA A 323 16.67 0.14 -4.23
N MET A 324 15.71 0.30 -3.31
CA MET A 324 14.80 -0.77 -2.94
C MET A 324 13.89 -1.19 -4.10
N PHE A 325 13.37 -0.23 -4.86
CA PHE A 325 12.61 -0.55 -6.08
C PHE A 325 13.46 -1.36 -7.07
N MET A 326 14.74 -1.01 -7.25
CA MET A 326 15.66 -1.76 -8.10
C MET A 326 15.96 -3.16 -7.54
N ALA A 327 16.01 -3.35 -6.22
CA ALA A 327 16.11 -4.68 -5.60
C ALA A 327 14.86 -5.53 -5.92
N PHE A 328 13.66 -4.98 -5.79
CA PHE A 328 12.43 -5.68 -6.21
C PHE A 328 12.41 -5.97 -7.70
N SER A 329 12.82 -5.02 -8.55
CA SER A 329 12.94 -5.23 -9.99
C SER A 329 13.93 -6.35 -10.32
N ALA A 330 15.04 -6.46 -9.57
CA ALA A 330 15.99 -7.55 -9.72
C ALA A 330 15.38 -8.88 -9.30
N ALA A 331 14.59 -8.94 -8.22
CA ALA A 331 13.94 -10.14 -7.72
C ALA A 331 13.07 -10.85 -8.78
N LEU A 332 12.40 -10.08 -9.66
CA LEU A 332 11.49 -10.59 -10.69
C LEU A 332 12.13 -11.58 -11.67
N ARG A 333 13.46 -11.59 -11.80
CA ARG A 333 14.18 -12.56 -12.65
C ARG A 333 14.26 -13.96 -12.06
N SER A 334 14.06 -14.08 -10.74
CA SER A 334 14.32 -15.30 -9.98
C SER A 334 13.35 -16.40 -10.38
N ALA A 335 13.89 -17.60 -10.60
CA ALA A 335 13.14 -18.82 -10.85
C ALA A 335 13.24 -19.81 -9.67
N ASP A 336 13.63 -19.33 -8.48
CA ASP A 336 13.66 -20.12 -7.25
C ASP A 336 12.25 -20.63 -6.92
N LEU A 337 12.16 -21.93 -6.56
CA LEU A 337 10.88 -22.60 -6.31
C LEU A 337 10.19 -22.17 -5.01
N SER A 338 10.91 -21.51 -4.10
CA SER A 338 10.42 -21.07 -2.81
C SER A 338 9.96 -19.61 -2.81
N ARG A 339 10.81 -18.68 -3.27
CA ARG A 339 10.51 -17.23 -3.23
C ARG A 339 11.38 -16.43 -4.19
N GLN A 340 10.89 -15.26 -4.62
CA GLN A 340 11.68 -14.29 -5.37
C GLN A 340 12.28 -13.26 -4.41
N VAL A 341 13.60 -13.19 -4.35
CA VAL A 341 14.36 -12.25 -3.51
C VAL A 341 15.34 -11.49 -4.40
N GLY A 342 15.47 -10.19 -4.15
CA GLY A 342 16.40 -9.33 -4.86
C GLY A 342 17.24 -8.51 -3.90
N ALA A 343 18.42 -8.12 -4.37
CA ALA A 343 19.31 -7.21 -3.65
C ALA A 343 20.03 -6.27 -4.62
N VAL A 344 20.41 -5.09 -4.13
CA VAL A 344 21.32 -4.19 -4.84
C VAL A 344 22.42 -3.72 -3.91
N LEU A 345 23.64 -3.71 -4.43
CA LEU A 345 24.80 -3.09 -3.79
C LEU A 345 24.94 -1.68 -4.34
N THR A 346 25.20 -0.74 -3.44
CA THR A 346 25.36 0.67 -3.78
C THR A 346 26.66 1.23 -3.20
N GLN A 347 27.22 2.21 -3.90
CA GLN A 347 28.35 3.02 -3.44
C GLN A 347 28.11 4.48 -3.83
N HIS A 348 28.39 5.40 -2.91
CA HIS A 348 28.32 6.85 -3.16
C HIS A 348 27.00 7.31 -3.82
N GLY A 349 25.86 6.73 -3.40
CA GLY A 349 24.56 7.06 -3.99
C GLY A 349 24.37 6.55 -5.43
N SER A 350 25.09 5.51 -5.83
CA SER A 350 24.97 4.84 -7.13
C SER A 350 24.79 3.35 -6.95
N ILE A 351 23.93 2.72 -7.75
CA ILE A 351 23.79 1.26 -7.80
C ILE A 351 24.97 0.71 -8.60
N VAL A 352 25.74 -0.19 -8.01
CA VAL A 352 26.95 -0.76 -8.61
C VAL A 352 26.80 -2.24 -8.96
N ALA A 353 25.91 -2.96 -8.29
CA ALA A 353 25.58 -4.33 -8.63
C ALA A 353 24.15 -4.69 -8.20
N THR A 354 23.58 -5.68 -8.87
CA THR A 354 22.28 -6.25 -8.55
C THR A 354 22.41 -7.76 -8.37
N GLY A 355 21.55 -8.34 -7.55
CA GLY A 355 21.48 -9.77 -7.31
C GLY A 355 20.04 -10.23 -7.19
N ALA A 356 19.78 -11.46 -7.58
CA ALA A 356 18.55 -12.17 -7.28
C ALA A 356 18.91 -13.58 -6.83
N ASN A 357 18.03 -14.21 -6.06
CA ASN A 357 18.25 -15.60 -5.70
C ASN A 357 17.99 -16.49 -6.93
N ASP A 358 19.02 -17.17 -7.42
CA ASP A 358 18.91 -18.13 -8.53
C ASP A 358 20.08 -19.12 -8.50
N VAL A 359 20.04 -20.12 -9.38
CA VAL A 359 21.10 -21.13 -9.50
C VAL A 359 22.32 -20.55 -10.22
N PRO A 360 23.54 -20.71 -9.69
CA PRO A 360 24.77 -20.23 -10.31
C PRO A 360 25.15 -21.05 -11.56
N LYS A 361 25.76 -20.39 -12.53
CA LYS A 361 26.28 -20.98 -13.77
C LYS A 361 27.81 -21.13 -13.70
N ALA A 362 28.34 -22.15 -14.37
CA ALA A 362 29.79 -22.29 -14.55
C ALA A 362 30.39 -21.02 -15.18
N HIS A 363 31.60 -20.66 -14.74
CA HIS A 363 32.31 -19.42 -15.11
C HIS A 363 31.68 -18.12 -14.58
N GLY A 364 30.68 -18.21 -13.70
CA GLY A 364 30.13 -17.09 -12.94
C GLY A 364 28.77 -16.60 -13.42
N GLY A 365 28.10 -15.83 -12.55
CA GLY A 365 26.73 -15.38 -12.77
C GLY A 365 25.70 -16.48 -12.55
N LEU A 366 24.47 -16.17 -12.93
CA LEU A 366 23.29 -17.02 -12.77
C LEU A 366 22.79 -17.51 -14.12
N TYR A 367 21.97 -18.56 -14.12
CA TYR A 367 21.27 -18.98 -15.34
C TYR A 367 20.29 -17.91 -15.86
N TRP A 368 20.15 -17.90 -17.18
CA TRP A 368 19.19 -17.09 -17.93
C TRP A 368 18.57 -17.95 -19.04
N PRO A 369 17.32 -17.68 -19.44
CA PRO A 369 16.80 -18.21 -20.69
C PRO A 369 17.56 -17.58 -21.86
N GLU A 370 17.96 -18.39 -22.83
CA GLU A 370 18.64 -17.96 -24.05
C GLU A 370 17.69 -18.17 -25.24
N ILE A 371 17.70 -17.22 -26.19
CA ILE A 371 16.90 -17.35 -27.42
C ILE A 371 17.65 -18.28 -28.37
N ASP A 372 17.03 -19.40 -28.71
CA ASP A 372 17.54 -20.32 -29.71
C ASP A 372 17.47 -19.66 -31.11
N PRO A 373 18.61 -19.50 -31.82
CA PRO A 373 18.62 -18.87 -33.14
C PRO A 373 17.83 -19.61 -34.22
N ALA A 374 17.65 -20.92 -34.08
CA ALA A 374 16.95 -21.75 -35.07
C ALA A 374 15.44 -21.79 -34.83
N THR A 375 15.00 -21.86 -33.58
CA THR A 375 13.58 -21.95 -33.23
C THR A 375 12.94 -20.61 -32.83
N HIS A 376 13.76 -19.60 -32.50
CA HIS A 376 13.35 -18.32 -31.90
C HIS A 376 12.62 -18.45 -30.56
N CYS A 377 12.64 -19.64 -29.94
CA CYS A 377 12.08 -19.86 -28.61
C CYS A 377 13.10 -19.46 -27.54
N ALA A 378 12.61 -18.88 -26.44
CA ALA A 378 13.40 -18.68 -25.23
C ALA A 378 13.45 -20.00 -24.45
N ASN A 379 14.64 -20.55 -24.26
CA ASN A 379 14.85 -21.84 -23.61
C ASN A 379 15.80 -21.69 -22.42
N ASP A 380 15.45 -22.29 -21.29
CA ASP A 380 16.37 -22.45 -20.17
C ASP A 380 17.32 -23.63 -20.40
N ALA A 381 18.51 -23.53 -19.83
CA ALA A 381 19.50 -24.60 -19.91
C ALA A 381 18.96 -25.88 -19.24
N LYS A 382 19.17 -27.02 -19.89
CA LYS A 382 18.84 -28.34 -19.33
C LYS A 382 19.54 -28.52 -17.97
N ASP A 383 18.77 -28.89 -16.95
CA ASP A 383 19.21 -29.06 -15.57
C ASP A 383 19.84 -27.80 -14.91
N GLY A 384 19.74 -26.63 -15.57
CA GLY A 384 20.31 -25.38 -15.10
C GLY A 384 19.64 -24.94 -13.80
N ARG A 385 18.36 -24.56 -13.89
CA ARG A 385 17.53 -24.17 -12.74
C ARG A 385 16.81 -25.37 -12.13
N ASP A 386 16.38 -25.25 -10.87
CA ASP A 386 15.81 -26.37 -10.12
C ASP A 386 14.49 -26.87 -10.72
N TYR A 387 13.64 -25.99 -11.25
CA TYR A 387 12.42 -26.43 -11.93
C TYR A 387 12.69 -27.28 -13.19
N MET A 388 13.85 -27.12 -13.84
CA MET A 388 14.27 -27.96 -14.98
C MET A 388 14.66 -29.38 -14.53
N ARG A 389 14.96 -29.57 -13.24
CA ARG A 389 15.17 -30.89 -12.61
C ARG A 389 13.91 -31.49 -12.00
N GLY A 390 12.87 -30.68 -11.82
CA GLY A 390 11.58 -31.11 -11.26
C GLY A 390 11.53 -31.20 -9.73
N GLU A 391 12.59 -30.82 -9.01
CA GLU A 391 12.66 -30.94 -7.55
C GLU A 391 13.48 -29.82 -6.89
N ASP A 392 13.13 -29.51 -5.63
CA ASP A 392 13.93 -28.65 -4.75
C ASP A 392 14.92 -29.53 -3.95
N SER A 393 16.20 -29.39 -4.29
CA SER A 393 17.31 -30.11 -3.65
C SER A 393 17.35 -30.01 -2.12
N ASN A 394 16.98 -28.86 -1.55
CA ASN A 394 16.95 -28.66 -0.10
C ASN A 394 15.79 -29.43 0.55
N VAL A 395 14.63 -29.45 -0.09
CA VAL A 395 13.47 -30.23 0.39
C VAL A 395 13.75 -31.73 0.32
N VAL A 396 14.36 -32.20 -0.77
CA VAL A 396 14.76 -33.61 -0.94
C VAL A 396 15.75 -34.02 0.15
N GLN A 397 16.77 -33.19 0.41
CA GLN A 397 17.78 -33.52 1.41
C GLN A 397 17.22 -33.50 2.84
N LYS A 398 16.34 -32.55 3.17
CA LYS A 398 15.62 -32.55 4.47
C LYS A 398 14.83 -33.83 4.67
N LYS A 399 14.13 -34.30 3.63
CA LYS A 399 13.38 -35.55 3.68
C LYS A 399 14.33 -36.73 3.93
N ALA A 400 15.46 -36.80 3.23
CA ALA A 400 16.46 -37.84 3.46
C ALA A 400 17.02 -37.84 4.90
N ILE A 401 17.25 -36.66 5.49
CA ILE A 401 17.67 -36.53 6.89
C ILE A 401 16.58 -37.06 7.83
N ILE A 402 15.32 -36.68 7.62
CA ILE A 402 14.20 -37.14 8.43
C ILE A 402 14.04 -38.66 8.31
N ASP A 403 14.07 -39.20 7.10
CA ASP A 403 13.93 -40.62 6.83
C ASP A 403 15.09 -41.41 7.45
N SER A 404 16.32 -40.88 7.43
CA SER A 404 17.47 -41.48 8.11
C SER A 404 17.31 -41.50 9.64
N ILE A 405 16.72 -40.46 10.25
CA ILE A 405 16.45 -40.43 11.69
C ILE A 405 15.37 -41.45 12.03
N LEU A 406 14.31 -41.54 11.21
CA LEU A 406 13.24 -42.52 11.40
C LEU A 406 13.76 -43.96 11.27
N ALA A 407 14.65 -44.24 10.31
CA ALA A 407 15.27 -45.55 10.16
C ALA A 407 16.14 -45.97 11.37
N ALA A 408 16.64 -45.00 12.14
CA ALA A 408 17.44 -45.26 13.34
C ALA A 408 16.60 -45.56 14.60
N ILE A 409 15.27 -45.37 14.55
CA ILE A 409 14.36 -45.65 15.66
C ILE A 409 13.47 -46.87 15.38
N PRO A 410 13.01 -47.60 16.41
CA PRO A 410 12.10 -48.73 16.23
C PRO A 410 10.82 -48.36 15.46
N GLU A 411 10.40 -49.23 14.53
CA GLU A 411 9.29 -48.99 13.60
C GLU A 411 7.97 -48.63 14.28
N HIS A 412 7.67 -49.26 15.43
CA HIS A 412 6.46 -48.99 16.20
C HIS A 412 6.35 -47.54 16.73
N LEU A 413 7.45 -46.78 16.75
CA LEU A 413 7.48 -45.38 17.16
C LEU A 413 7.34 -44.39 16.00
N HIS A 414 7.44 -44.85 14.74
CA HIS A 414 7.50 -43.97 13.57
C HIS A 414 6.28 -43.07 13.46
N SER A 415 5.08 -43.62 13.66
CA SER A 415 3.81 -42.88 13.57
C SER A 415 3.69 -41.78 14.61
N GLN A 416 4.29 -41.95 15.79
CA GLN A 416 4.28 -40.97 16.88
C GLN A 416 5.36 -39.90 16.70
N VAL A 417 6.55 -40.30 16.25
CA VAL A 417 7.73 -39.42 16.20
C VAL A 417 7.81 -38.63 14.89
N ALA A 418 7.37 -39.19 13.76
CA ALA A 418 7.48 -38.51 12.46
C ALA A 418 6.79 -37.14 12.43
N PRO A 419 5.57 -36.94 12.99
CA PRO A 419 4.96 -35.62 13.07
C PRO A 419 5.78 -34.61 13.87
N ILE A 420 6.40 -35.05 14.99
CA ILE A 420 7.22 -34.22 15.87
C ILE A 420 8.52 -33.79 15.18
N ILE A 421 9.19 -34.71 14.48
CA ILE A 421 10.39 -34.38 13.70
C ILE A 421 10.02 -33.40 12.57
N ARG A 422 8.90 -33.63 11.88
CA ARG A 422 8.40 -32.75 10.82
C ARG A 422 7.96 -31.37 11.32
N SER A 423 7.70 -31.19 12.61
CA SER A 423 7.45 -29.87 13.21
C SER A 423 8.68 -29.26 13.88
N SER A 424 9.81 -29.96 13.89
CA SER A 424 11.06 -29.48 14.48
C SER A 424 11.85 -28.52 13.57
N ARG A 425 12.89 -27.90 14.14
CA ARG A 425 13.82 -26.99 13.43
C ARG A 425 14.63 -27.64 12.30
N ILE A 426 14.59 -28.97 12.13
CA ILE A 426 15.23 -29.65 10.98
C ILE A 426 14.67 -29.10 9.66
N ARG A 427 13.40 -28.69 9.62
CA ARG A 427 12.80 -28.08 8.42
C ARG A 427 13.30 -26.68 8.11
N ASP A 428 14.00 -26.01 9.04
CA ASP A 428 14.51 -24.66 8.83
C ASP A 428 15.88 -24.63 8.13
N ILE A 429 16.52 -25.79 7.90
CA ILE A 429 17.82 -25.91 7.20
C ILE A 429 17.70 -25.34 5.77
N THR A 430 18.73 -24.67 5.26
CA THR A 430 18.71 -24.07 3.90
C THR A 430 19.93 -24.40 3.06
N GLU A 431 20.94 -25.02 3.67
CA GLU A 431 22.31 -25.17 3.15
C GLU A 431 22.41 -26.13 1.95
N TYR A 432 21.42 -26.97 1.74
CA TYR A 432 21.43 -27.96 0.65
C TYR A 432 20.81 -27.43 -0.65
N GLY A 433 20.33 -26.19 -0.67
CA GLY A 433 19.82 -25.55 -1.87
C GLY A 433 20.94 -25.22 -2.85
N ARG A 434 20.67 -25.35 -4.15
CA ARG A 434 21.59 -24.95 -5.23
C ARG A 434 21.65 -23.43 -5.44
N VAL A 435 20.62 -22.73 -5.00
CA VAL A 435 20.43 -21.30 -5.22
C VAL A 435 21.42 -20.48 -4.39
N VAL A 436 22.11 -19.56 -5.06
CA VAL A 436 22.85 -18.47 -4.37
C VAL A 436 21.84 -17.41 -4.00
N HIS A 437 21.89 -16.92 -2.76
CA HIS A 437 20.99 -15.86 -2.28
C HIS A 437 21.27 -14.51 -2.96
N ALA A 438 20.25 -13.65 -3.03
CA ALA A 438 20.32 -12.38 -3.74
C ALA A 438 21.43 -11.46 -3.20
N GLU A 439 21.62 -11.43 -1.88
CA GLU A 439 22.63 -10.64 -1.18
C GLU A 439 24.05 -11.09 -1.58
N MET A 440 24.27 -12.40 -1.57
CA MET A 440 25.55 -12.98 -1.98
C MET A 440 25.81 -12.73 -3.46
N GLU A 441 24.79 -12.89 -4.31
CA GLU A 441 24.95 -12.62 -5.73
C GLU A 441 25.22 -11.15 -6.02
N ALA A 442 24.61 -10.20 -5.29
CA ALA A 442 24.92 -8.78 -5.44
C ALA A 442 26.39 -8.46 -5.10
N LEU A 443 26.93 -9.08 -4.04
CA LEU A 443 28.35 -8.96 -3.70
C LEU A 443 29.26 -9.61 -4.75
N LEU A 444 28.92 -10.80 -5.22
CA LEU A 444 29.68 -11.52 -6.25
C LEU A 444 29.61 -10.82 -7.61
N ALA A 445 28.47 -10.24 -7.98
CA ALA A 445 28.31 -9.44 -9.19
C ALA A 445 29.20 -8.20 -9.14
N GLY A 446 29.26 -7.51 -8.00
CA GLY A 446 30.20 -6.41 -7.77
C GLY A 446 31.66 -6.86 -7.95
N ALA A 447 32.03 -7.99 -7.33
CA ALA A 447 33.38 -8.54 -7.43
C ALA A 447 33.76 -8.91 -8.88
N ARG A 448 32.85 -9.57 -9.62
CA ARG A 448 33.06 -9.90 -11.05
C ARG A 448 33.20 -8.65 -11.92
N ALA A 449 32.53 -7.56 -11.56
CA ALA A 449 32.64 -6.27 -12.24
C ALA A 449 33.87 -5.44 -11.81
N GLY A 450 34.67 -5.93 -10.85
CA GLY A 450 35.83 -5.20 -10.33
C GLY A 450 35.45 -4.02 -9.41
N VAL A 451 34.25 -4.00 -8.86
CA VAL A 451 33.77 -2.97 -7.93
C VAL A 451 33.96 -3.45 -6.49
N GLY A 452 34.59 -2.62 -5.66
CA GLY A 452 34.73 -2.90 -4.23
C GLY A 452 33.38 -2.84 -3.49
N THR A 453 33.27 -3.57 -2.39
CA THR A 453 32.10 -3.61 -1.49
C THR A 453 32.28 -2.78 -0.23
N VAL A 454 33.53 -2.46 0.11
CA VAL A 454 33.91 -1.77 1.36
C VAL A 454 33.26 -0.39 1.44
N GLY A 455 32.60 -0.11 2.56
CA GLY A 455 31.84 1.12 2.79
C GLY A 455 30.55 1.24 1.98
N GLY A 456 30.19 0.21 1.20
CA GLY A 456 28.96 0.16 0.42
C GLY A 456 27.72 -0.11 1.27
N GLU A 457 26.56 0.09 0.67
CA GLU A 457 25.25 -0.17 1.29
C GLU A 457 24.49 -1.21 0.48
N LEU A 458 23.86 -2.15 1.15
CA LEU A 458 23.10 -3.24 0.54
C LEU A 458 21.61 -3.04 0.80
N TYR A 459 20.79 -3.12 -0.23
CA TYR A 459 19.34 -3.08 -0.13
C TYR A 459 18.80 -4.45 -0.51
N CYS A 460 17.96 -5.05 0.32
CA CYS A 460 17.47 -6.41 0.14
C CYS A 460 15.95 -6.42 0.27
N THR A 461 15.26 -7.15 -0.61
CA THR A 461 13.82 -7.32 -0.47
C THR A 461 13.49 -8.07 0.83
N THR A 462 14.35 -9.01 1.25
CA THR A 462 14.17 -9.77 2.49
C THR A 462 15.34 -9.58 3.45
N PHE A 463 15.11 -9.66 4.77
CA PHE A 463 16.18 -9.61 5.78
C PHE A 463 17.19 -10.75 5.56
N PRO A 464 18.50 -10.45 5.56
CA PRO A 464 19.51 -11.47 5.29
C PRO A 464 19.55 -12.62 6.28
N CYS A 465 19.66 -13.85 5.77
CA CYS A 465 19.89 -15.01 6.64
C CYS A 465 21.28 -14.93 7.30
N HIS A 466 21.50 -15.70 8.36
CA HIS A 466 22.79 -15.75 9.06
C HIS A 466 23.97 -16.12 8.14
N ASN A 467 23.73 -16.96 7.12
CA ASN A 467 24.75 -17.28 6.11
C ASN A 467 25.05 -16.10 5.18
N CYS A 468 24.09 -15.25 4.84
CA CYS A 468 24.36 -14.02 4.06
C CYS A 468 25.05 -12.97 4.94
N ALA A 469 24.58 -12.80 6.17
CA ALA A 469 25.07 -11.79 7.11
C ALA A 469 26.59 -11.86 7.31
N LYS A 470 27.16 -13.06 7.56
CA LYS A 470 28.62 -13.21 7.71
C LYS A 470 29.42 -12.74 6.47
N HIS A 471 28.88 -12.93 5.27
CA HIS A 471 29.53 -12.47 4.04
C HIS A 471 29.38 -10.96 3.84
N ILE A 472 28.22 -10.39 4.19
CA ILE A 472 27.99 -8.94 4.19
C ILE A 472 29.01 -8.24 5.11
N ILE A 473 29.17 -8.74 6.32
CA ILE A 473 30.15 -8.24 7.30
C ILE A 473 31.56 -8.37 6.75
N ALA A 474 31.96 -9.56 6.30
CA ALA A 474 33.30 -9.80 5.76
C ALA A 474 33.61 -8.98 4.50
N ALA A 475 32.59 -8.62 3.70
CA ALA A 475 32.72 -7.77 2.53
C ALA A 475 32.91 -6.28 2.87
N GLY A 476 32.82 -5.89 4.14
CA GLY A 476 32.98 -4.50 4.57
C GLY A 476 31.80 -3.59 4.21
N VAL A 477 30.61 -4.17 3.99
CA VAL A 477 29.37 -3.40 3.83
C VAL A 477 29.07 -2.68 5.16
N LYS A 478 28.71 -1.39 5.10
CA LYS A 478 28.45 -0.59 6.32
C LYS A 478 26.98 -0.58 6.74
N ARG A 479 26.06 -0.79 5.80
CA ARG A 479 24.62 -0.64 6.00
C ARG A 479 23.84 -1.62 5.15
N VAL A 480 22.82 -2.22 5.74
CA VAL A 480 21.83 -3.08 5.10
C VAL A 480 20.44 -2.51 5.33
N VAL A 481 19.68 -2.32 4.27
CA VAL A 481 18.28 -1.87 4.30
C VAL A 481 17.40 -3.01 3.82
N TYR A 482 16.44 -3.47 4.62
CA TYR A 482 15.61 -4.62 4.30
C TYR A 482 14.11 -4.35 4.46
N VAL A 483 13.25 -5.00 3.66
CA VAL A 483 11.79 -4.86 3.83
C VAL A 483 11.24 -5.90 4.78
N GLU A 484 11.49 -7.17 4.50
CA GLU A 484 10.87 -8.27 5.25
C GLU A 484 11.67 -8.63 6.50
N PRO A 485 11.20 -8.43 7.74
CA PRO A 485 11.86 -9.01 8.90
C PRO A 485 11.88 -10.54 8.79
N TYR A 486 13.05 -11.16 8.94
CA TYR A 486 13.22 -12.62 8.94
C TYR A 486 13.50 -13.08 10.37
N PRO A 487 12.47 -13.33 11.20
CA PRO A 487 12.62 -13.65 12.63
C PRO A 487 13.37 -14.97 12.88
N LYS A 488 13.47 -15.84 11.87
CA LYS A 488 14.29 -17.06 11.93
C LYS A 488 15.79 -16.79 11.73
N SER A 489 16.18 -15.59 11.30
CA SER A 489 17.59 -15.27 11.12
C SER A 489 18.28 -15.27 12.46
N LYS A 490 19.37 -16.03 12.56
CA LYS A 490 20.31 -15.95 13.67
C LYS A 490 21.38 -14.88 13.46
N ALA A 491 21.25 -14.02 12.44
CA ALA A 491 22.24 -13.00 12.12
C ALA A 491 22.54 -12.09 13.32
N LEU A 492 21.51 -11.51 13.95
CA LEU A 492 21.68 -10.63 15.12
C LEU A 492 22.22 -11.37 16.34
N GLU A 493 21.87 -12.64 16.51
CA GLU A 493 22.34 -13.46 17.64
C GLU A 493 23.82 -13.83 17.46
N PHE A 494 24.18 -14.39 16.30
CA PHE A 494 25.51 -14.92 16.00
C PHE A 494 26.55 -13.84 15.70
N HIS A 495 26.10 -12.64 15.29
CA HIS A 495 26.97 -11.51 14.96
C HIS A 495 26.57 -10.26 15.74
N SER A 496 26.12 -10.41 16.98
CA SER A 496 25.80 -9.30 17.90
C SER A 496 26.99 -8.38 18.17
N ASP A 497 28.22 -8.88 18.00
CA ASP A 497 29.47 -8.12 18.06
C ASP A 497 29.70 -7.22 16.83
N SER A 498 29.07 -7.53 15.70
CA SER A 498 29.36 -6.93 14.39
C SER A 498 28.15 -6.31 13.68
N ILE A 499 26.92 -6.59 14.14
CA ILE A 499 25.67 -6.05 13.60
C ILE A 499 24.98 -5.19 14.66
N SER A 500 24.42 -4.06 14.24
CA SER A 500 23.55 -3.23 15.07
C SER A 500 22.25 -2.88 14.35
N LEU A 501 21.18 -2.63 15.11
CA LEU A 501 19.91 -2.11 14.59
C LEU A 501 19.85 -0.58 14.62
N GLU A 502 20.79 0.04 15.33
CA GLU A 502 20.92 1.48 15.48
C GLU A 502 22.22 1.95 14.84
N ARG A 503 22.25 3.21 14.43
CA ARG A 503 23.45 3.82 13.83
C ARG A 503 24.46 4.19 14.92
N ASP A 504 25.20 3.19 15.39
CA ASP A 504 26.27 3.34 16.39
C ASP A 504 27.62 3.80 15.81
N GLY A 505 27.78 3.69 14.48
CA GLY A 505 28.98 4.12 13.75
C GLY A 505 30.13 3.11 13.76
N THR A 506 29.97 1.96 14.41
CA THR A 506 31.00 0.90 14.50
C THR A 506 30.59 -0.37 13.80
N ASN A 507 29.33 -0.78 13.95
CA ASN A 507 28.83 -2.06 13.45
C ASN A 507 28.15 -1.91 12.08
N VAL A 508 27.93 -3.03 11.41
CA VAL A 508 27.10 -3.05 10.20
C VAL A 508 25.66 -2.80 10.60
N VAL A 509 25.10 -1.69 10.14
CA VAL A 509 23.73 -1.30 10.52
C VAL A 509 22.72 -2.06 9.68
N PHE A 510 21.84 -2.82 10.32
CA PHE A 510 20.69 -3.46 9.68
C PHE A 510 19.44 -2.68 10.06
N GLU A 511 18.82 -2.01 9.10
CA GLU A 511 17.62 -1.20 9.34
C GLU A 511 16.47 -1.54 8.38
N PRO A 512 15.21 -1.43 8.83
CA PRO A 512 14.05 -1.65 7.97
C PRO A 512 13.94 -0.55 6.92
N PHE A 513 13.46 -0.90 5.74
CA PHE A 513 13.14 0.02 4.65
C PHE A 513 11.94 0.88 5.01
N ILE A 514 12.07 2.19 4.80
CA ILE A 514 11.03 3.19 5.03
C ILE A 514 10.86 4.00 3.74
N GLY A 515 9.62 4.12 3.26
CA GLY A 515 9.28 4.83 2.04
C GLY A 515 8.24 4.11 1.18
N VAL A 516 8.19 4.49 -0.09
CA VAL A 516 7.29 3.89 -1.09
C VAL A 516 7.76 2.49 -1.49
N GLY A 517 6.89 1.50 -1.30
CA GLY A 517 7.07 0.13 -1.74
C GLY A 517 6.95 -0.05 -3.26
N PRO A 518 7.43 -1.19 -3.79
CA PRO A 518 7.60 -1.40 -5.23
C PRO A 518 6.28 -1.35 -6.01
N ARG A 519 5.18 -1.85 -5.41
CA ARG A 519 3.87 -1.92 -6.05
C ARG A 519 3.34 -0.54 -6.43
N SER A 520 3.60 0.46 -5.59
CA SER A 520 3.13 1.82 -5.78
C SER A 520 4.15 2.72 -6.49
N PHE A 521 5.39 2.26 -6.69
CA PHE A 521 6.49 3.08 -7.19
C PHE A 521 6.19 3.73 -8.55
N PHE A 522 5.80 2.94 -9.56
CA PHE A 522 5.45 3.46 -10.88
C PHE A 522 4.24 4.39 -10.84
N ASN A 523 3.19 4.00 -10.12
CA ASN A 523 1.96 4.77 -10.01
C ASN A 523 2.18 6.14 -9.36
N LEU A 524 3.17 6.29 -8.48
CA LEU A 524 3.40 7.54 -7.75
C LEU A 524 4.50 8.41 -8.34
N PHE A 525 5.54 7.83 -8.94
CA PHE A 525 6.68 8.61 -9.43
C PHE A 525 6.72 8.79 -10.95
N SER A 526 6.04 7.94 -11.71
CA SER A 526 5.88 8.19 -13.15
C SER A 526 5.05 9.46 -13.37
N THR A 527 5.23 10.16 -14.49
CA THR A 527 4.33 11.27 -14.88
C THR A 527 3.19 10.82 -15.77
N SER A 528 3.28 9.65 -16.41
CA SER A 528 2.34 9.23 -17.47
C SER A 528 2.18 7.73 -17.68
N LEU A 529 3.00 6.87 -17.06
CA LEU A 529 2.98 5.41 -17.26
C LEU A 529 2.16 4.64 -16.21
N GLY A 530 1.73 5.31 -15.14
CA GLY A 530 0.91 4.68 -14.09
C GLY A 530 -0.56 4.59 -14.48
N SER A 531 -1.36 3.91 -13.64
CA SER A 531 -2.81 3.80 -13.82
C SER A 531 -3.58 5.08 -13.51
N GLY A 532 -2.95 6.02 -12.79
CA GLY A 532 -3.52 7.32 -12.46
C GLY A 532 -3.40 8.35 -13.58
N TYR A 533 -4.05 9.51 -13.41
CA TYR A 533 -3.98 10.59 -14.40
C TYR A 533 -2.54 11.13 -14.58
N PRO A 534 -2.20 11.67 -15.77
CA PRO A 534 -0.88 12.25 -16.01
C PRO A 534 -0.60 13.49 -15.15
N ILE A 535 0.55 13.53 -14.48
CA ILE A 535 0.97 14.67 -13.66
C ILE A 535 1.53 15.79 -14.56
N LYS A 536 0.92 16.97 -14.51
CA LYS A 536 1.44 18.19 -15.11
C LYS A 536 2.35 18.91 -14.11
N ARG A 537 3.61 19.15 -14.49
CA ARG A 537 4.61 19.87 -13.68
C ARG A 537 4.83 21.32 -14.09
N LYS A 538 4.41 21.68 -15.31
CA LYS A 538 4.57 23.03 -15.83
C LYS A 538 3.34 23.49 -16.63
N THR A 539 3.13 24.79 -16.69
CA THR A 539 2.18 25.45 -17.59
C THR A 539 2.73 25.45 -19.03
N SER A 540 1.89 25.83 -19.99
CA SER A 540 2.30 26.03 -21.39
C SER A 540 3.43 27.04 -21.53
N ASP A 541 3.49 28.02 -20.63
CA ASP A 541 4.48 29.10 -20.62
C ASP A 541 5.78 28.70 -19.90
N GLY A 542 5.90 27.43 -19.47
CA GLY A 542 7.10 26.89 -18.83
C GLY A 542 7.22 27.18 -17.33
N GLN A 543 6.24 27.83 -16.71
CA GLN A 543 6.21 28.07 -15.26
C GLN A 543 5.78 26.81 -14.51
N ILE A 544 6.20 26.66 -13.26
CA ILE A 544 5.73 25.56 -12.40
C ILE A 544 4.22 25.63 -12.20
N VAL A 545 3.56 24.47 -12.16
CA VAL A 545 2.15 24.37 -11.75
C VAL A 545 2.02 24.72 -10.27
N ASP A 546 1.12 25.63 -9.97
CA ASP A 546 0.67 25.92 -8.61
C ASP A 546 -0.24 24.78 -8.13
N TRP A 547 0.23 24.03 -7.14
CA TRP A 547 -0.47 22.89 -6.58
C TRP A 547 -0.84 23.20 -5.12
N CYS A 548 -2.10 22.98 -4.77
CA CYS A 548 -2.64 23.22 -3.44
C CYS A 548 -3.40 21.98 -2.97
N GLU A 549 -3.19 21.58 -1.72
CA GLU A 549 -3.81 20.41 -1.10
C GLU A 549 -5.34 20.44 -1.25
N SER A 550 -5.96 21.60 -1.04
CA SER A 550 -7.42 21.71 -0.98
C SER A 550 -8.13 21.39 -2.29
N ASP A 551 -7.44 21.51 -3.42
CA ASP A 551 -7.96 21.22 -4.77
C ASP A 551 -7.33 19.97 -5.39
N ALA A 552 -6.40 19.33 -4.69
CA ALA A 552 -5.76 18.10 -5.14
C ALA A 552 -6.79 16.97 -5.28
N LYS A 553 -6.47 16.05 -6.20
CA LYS A 553 -7.29 14.88 -6.52
C LYS A 553 -6.45 13.64 -6.30
N LEU A 554 -7.06 12.60 -5.73
CA LEU A 554 -6.43 11.30 -5.62
C LEU A 554 -5.95 10.85 -7.01
N ARG A 555 -4.69 10.44 -7.09
CA ARG A 555 -4.02 10.15 -8.35
C ARG A 555 -4.58 8.93 -9.05
N THR A 556 -4.71 7.82 -8.32
CA THR A 556 -5.30 6.57 -8.79
C THR A 556 -6.74 6.51 -8.23
N GLN A 557 -7.70 6.90 -9.06
CA GLN A 557 -9.08 7.14 -8.63
C GLN A 557 -9.86 5.84 -8.54
N LEU A 558 -10.50 5.61 -7.40
CA LEU A 558 -11.54 4.62 -7.20
C LEU A 558 -12.84 5.07 -7.89
N LEU A 559 -13.29 4.30 -8.90
CA LEU A 559 -14.50 4.59 -9.67
C LEU A 559 -15.73 3.88 -9.05
N PRO A 560 -16.78 4.62 -8.60
CA PRO A 560 -18.00 4.09 -7.97
C PRO A 560 -18.59 2.84 -8.62
N CYS A 561 -18.77 2.87 -9.94
CA CYS A 561 -19.34 1.77 -10.70
C CYS A 561 -18.52 0.47 -10.65
N SER A 562 -17.25 0.51 -10.22
CA SER A 562 -16.41 -0.69 -10.14
C SER A 562 -16.45 -1.36 -8.77
N TYR A 563 -16.48 -0.61 -7.67
CA TYR A 563 -16.28 -1.20 -6.33
C TYR A 563 -17.56 -1.31 -5.54
N MET A 564 -18.57 -0.46 -5.78
CA MET A 564 -19.82 -0.52 -5.04
C MET A 564 -20.57 -1.83 -5.30
N GLU A 565 -20.63 -2.26 -6.56
CA GLU A 565 -21.18 -3.58 -6.92
C GLU A 565 -20.39 -4.72 -6.25
N ARG A 566 -19.06 -4.58 -6.12
CA ARG A 566 -18.21 -5.58 -5.44
C ARG A 566 -18.45 -5.59 -3.93
N GLU A 567 -18.75 -4.45 -3.32
CA GLU A 567 -19.12 -4.38 -1.90
C GLU A 567 -20.49 -5.02 -1.66
N ASP A 568 -21.46 -4.81 -2.54
CA ASP A 568 -22.78 -5.45 -2.43
C ASP A 568 -22.67 -6.97 -2.58
N LEU A 569 -21.86 -7.45 -3.54
CA LEU A 569 -21.53 -8.87 -3.68
C LEU A 569 -20.80 -9.42 -2.45
N ALA A 570 -19.88 -8.65 -1.88
CA ALA A 570 -19.17 -9.03 -0.66
C ALA A 570 -20.11 -9.15 0.54
N ALA A 571 -21.07 -8.23 0.67
CA ALA A 571 -22.10 -8.26 1.70
C ALA A 571 -23.03 -9.48 1.54
N ALA A 572 -23.47 -9.77 0.31
CA ALA A 572 -24.29 -10.95 0.02
C ALA A 572 -23.54 -12.26 0.35
N LEU A 573 -22.28 -12.38 -0.07
CA LEU A 573 -21.45 -13.55 0.22
C LEU A 573 -21.24 -13.74 1.73
N LEU A 574 -21.01 -12.65 2.47
CA LEU A 574 -20.90 -12.73 3.92
C LEU A 574 -22.20 -13.19 4.58
N ALA A 575 -23.37 -12.71 4.10
CA ALA A 575 -24.67 -13.16 4.59
C ALA A 575 -24.86 -14.66 4.36
N THR A 576 -24.55 -15.17 3.17
CA THR A 576 -24.61 -16.60 2.87
C THR A 576 -23.76 -17.43 3.83
N TYR A 577 -22.53 -17.00 4.14
CA TYR A 577 -21.68 -17.68 5.12
C TYR A 577 -22.25 -17.69 6.55
N LEU A 578 -23.08 -16.71 6.90
CA LEU A 578 -23.74 -16.66 8.20
C LEU A 578 -25.05 -17.47 8.21
N GLU A 579 -25.75 -17.57 7.08
CA GLU A 579 -27.01 -18.30 6.91
C GLU A 579 -26.83 -19.82 6.74
N GLU A 580 -25.96 -20.27 5.81
CA GLU A 580 -25.77 -21.70 5.47
C GLU A 580 -25.38 -22.59 6.66
N LYS A 581 -24.95 -21.99 7.77
CA LYS A 581 -24.51 -22.72 8.98
C LYS A 581 -25.32 -22.41 10.24
N ALA A 582 -26.36 -21.59 10.15
CA ALA A 582 -27.41 -21.55 11.17
C ALA A 582 -28.28 -22.81 11.12
N ASP A 583 -28.34 -23.48 9.96
CA ASP A 583 -29.06 -24.74 9.74
C ASP A 583 -28.24 -26.00 10.12
N GLU A 584 -26.95 -25.86 10.48
CA GLU A 584 -26.08 -26.95 10.93
C GLU A 584 -25.89 -27.03 12.47
N GLN A 585 -26.50 -26.10 13.24
CA GLN A 585 -26.56 -26.09 14.71
C GLN A 585 -27.96 -26.44 15.20
#